data_AF-A0A357CZR5-F1
#
_entry.id   AF-A0A357CZR5-F1
#
_cell.length_a   1.000
_cell.length_b   1.000
_cell.length_c   1.000
_cell.angle_alpha   90.00
_cell.angle_beta   90.00
_cell.angle_gamma   90.00
#
_symmetry.space_group_name_H-M   'P 1'
#
loop_
_entity.id
_entity.type
_entity.pdbx_description
1 polymer ?
#
loop_
_entity_poly.entity_id
_entity_poly.type
_entity_poly.pdbx_seq_one_letter_code
_entity_poly.pdbx_strand_id
1 'polypeptide(L)'
;MKTLISELKRDCERFTLRYQLFEEFDNEHFGKSFFSFTVKLYDNEHVETAEARDVTSCRVSAEKLLKAICSGTVTPTCLPYIIEDYLAEA
;
A
#
# COMPACT_ATOMS: atom_id res chain seq x y z
N MET A 1 -11.49 -8.26 13.62
CA MET A 1 -12.19 -7.51 12.54
C MET A 1 -11.26 -6.41 12.05
N LYS A 2 -11.06 -6.28 10.73
CA LYS A 2 -10.20 -5.23 10.14
C LYS A 2 -11.02 -3.98 9.83
N THR A 3 -10.64 -2.86 10.40
CA THR A 3 -11.29 -1.56 10.22
C THR A 3 -10.35 -0.63 9.48
N LEU A 4 -10.81 0.00 8.39
CA LEU A 4 -10.06 1.06 7.73
C LEU A 4 -10.10 2.32 8.61
N ILE A 5 -8.94 2.76 9.09
CA ILE A 5 -8.80 3.93 9.97
C ILE A 5 -8.49 5.19 9.16
N SER A 6 -7.68 5.06 8.11
CA SER A 6 -7.31 6.19 7.27
C SER A 6 -7.02 5.75 5.85
N GLU A 7 -7.32 6.61 4.89
CA GLU A 7 -6.96 6.41 3.49
C GLU A 7 -6.40 7.69 2.91
N LEU A 8 -5.32 7.54 2.13
CA LEU A 8 -4.80 8.58 1.26
C LEU A 8 -4.83 8.07 -0.18
N LYS A 9 -5.51 8.82 -1.04
CA LYS A 9 -5.52 8.57 -2.48
C LYS A 9 -4.59 9.55 -3.17
N ARG A 10 -3.76 9.04 -4.08
CA ARG A 10 -2.94 9.84 -5.00
C ARG A 10 -3.20 9.41 -6.43
N ASP A 11 -3.60 10.38 -7.25
CA ASP A 11 -3.73 10.20 -8.68
C ASP A 11 -2.43 10.64 -9.36
N CYS A 12 -1.80 9.71 -10.08
CA CYS A 12 -0.64 9.91 -10.92
C CYS A 12 -1.05 9.78 -12.39
N GLU A 13 -0.21 10.24 -13.33
CA GLU A 13 -0.54 10.27 -14.77
C GLU A 13 -1.04 8.93 -15.32
N ARG A 14 -0.49 7.80 -14.85
CA ARG A 14 -0.78 6.45 -15.38
C ARG A 14 -1.42 5.49 -14.37
N PHE A 15 -1.56 5.93 -13.12
CA PHE A 15 -2.13 5.09 -12.07
C PHE A 15 -2.71 5.90 -10.92
N THR A 16 -3.68 5.33 -10.22
CA THR A 16 -4.13 5.78 -8.92
C THR A 16 -3.51 4.87 -7.85
N LEU A 17 -2.85 5.45 -6.85
CA LEU A 17 -2.40 4.76 -5.65
C LEU A 17 -3.33 5.08 -4.47
N ARG A 18 -3.74 4.06 -3.73
CA ARG A 18 -4.44 4.15 -2.45
C ARG A 18 -3.54 3.58 -1.37
N TYR A 19 -3.29 4.41 -0.36
CA TYR A 19 -2.56 4.08 0.85
C TYR A 19 -3.56 3.99 2.00
N GLN A 20 -3.66 2.84 2.63
CA GLN A 20 -4.73 2.54 3.58
C GLN A 20 -4.13 2.07 4.90
N LEU A 21 -4.48 2.74 5.99
CA LEU A 21 -4.18 2.31 7.35
C LEU A 21 -5.37 1.53 7.88
N PHE A 22 -5.13 0.28 8.23
CA PHE A 22 -6.10 -0.60 8.85
C PHE A 22 -5.70 -0.90 10.29
N GLU A 23 -6.71 -1.18 11.11
CA GLU A 23 -6.55 -1.68 12.47
C GLU A 23 -7.35 -2.97 12.61
N GLU A 24 -6.68 -4.02 13.06
CA GLU A 24 -7.31 -5.28 13.42
C GLU A 24 -7.40 -5.40 14.92
N PHE A 25 -8.63 -5.52 15.40
CA PHE A 25 -8.91 -5.94 16.76
C PHE A 25 -9.06 -7.45 16.79
N ASP A 26 -8.21 -8.10 17.57
CA ASP A 26 -8.46 -9.45 18.04
C ASP A 26 -9.38 -9.40 19.28
N ASN A 27 -10.16 -10.45 19.53
CA ASN A 27 -11.18 -10.49 20.59
C ASN A 27 -10.59 -10.30 22.02
N GLU A 28 -9.26 -10.24 22.13
CA GLU A 28 -8.49 -10.08 23.38
C GLU A 28 -7.88 -8.68 23.57
N HIS A 29 -8.45 -7.63 22.95
CA HIS A 29 -8.10 -6.20 23.13
C HIS A 29 -6.76 -5.71 22.56
N PHE A 30 -6.01 -6.53 21.82
CA PHE A 30 -4.83 -6.05 21.10
C PHE A 30 -5.22 -5.58 19.69
N GLY A 31 -5.25 -4.26 19.52
CA GLY A 31 -5.32 -3.61 18.21
C GLY A 31 -3.96 -3.68 17.51
N LYS A 32 -3.87 -4.36 16.38
CA LYS A 32 -2.70 -4.31 15.48
C LYS A 32 -3.02 -3.38 14.32
N SER A 33 -2.22 -2.34 14.14
CA SER A 33 -2.31 -1.48 12.96
C SER A 33 -1.37 -1.96 11.86
N PHE A 34 -1.83 -1.89 10.61
CA PHE A 34 -1.03 -2.22 9.44
C PHE A 34 -1.41 -1.34 8.25
N PHE A 35 -0.43 -1.05 7.42
CA PHE A 35 -0.55 -0.28 6.20
C PHE A 35 -0.67 -1.22 5.01
N SER A 36 -1.61 -0.92 4.13
CA SER A 36 -1.87 -1.63 2.88
C SER A 36 -1.83 -0.64 1.72
N PHE A 37 -1.46 -1.15 0.54
CA PHE A 37 -1.33 -0.37 -0.68
C PHE A 37 -2.16 -1.03 -1.78
N THR A 38 -2.97 -0.24 -2.46
CA THR A 38 -3.67 -0.66 -3.67
C THR A 38 -3.29 0.28 -4.80
N VAL A 39 -2.79 -0.25 -5.90
CA VAL A 39 -2.55 0.53 -7.12
C VAL A 39 -3.52 0.08 -8.20
N LYS A 40 -4.14 1.06 -8.85
CA LYS A 40 -4.97 0.89 -10.01
C LYS A 40 -4.31 1.56 -11.20
N LEU A 41 -3.84 0.77 -12.15
CA LEU A 41 -3.23 1.23 -13.40
C LEU A 41 -4.33 1.45 -14.43
N TYR A 42 -4.18 2.51 -15.22
CA TYR A 42 -5.03 2.77 -16.36
C TYR A 42 -4.15 2.70 -17.61
N ASP A 43 -4.22 1.58 -18.32
CA ASP A 43 -3.68 1.46 -19.68
C ASP A 43 -4.85 1.62 -20.67
N ASN A 44 -4.58 2.08 -21.88
CA ASN A 44 -5.57 2.63 -22.83
C ASN A 44 -6.82 1.76 -23.08
N GLU A 45 -6.76 0.46 -22.80
CA GLU A 45 -7.90 -0.46 -22.87
C GLU A 45 -8.01 -1.45 -21.69
N HIS A 46 -7.13 -1.35 -20.68
CA HIS A 46 -7.09 -2.29 -19.56
C HIS A 46 -6.88 -1.60 -18.21
N VAL A 47 -7.65 -2.03 -17.22
CA VAL A 47 -7.50 -1.58 -15.84
C VAL A 47 -6.93 -2.73 -15.03
N GLU A 48 -5.67 -2.62 -14.64
CA GLU A 48 -5.02 -3.58 -13.76
C GLU A 48 -5.04 -3.05 -12.32
N THR A 49 -5.31 -3.93 -11.36
CA THR A 49 -5.23 -3.59 -9.94
C THR A 49 -4.23 -4.51 -9.27
N ALA A 50 -3.22 -3.91 -8.65
CA ALA A 50 -2.25 -4.60 -7.82
C ALA A 50 -2.46 -4.19 -6.36
N GLU A 51 -2.39 -5.14 -5.45
CA GLU A 51 -2.61 -4.89 -4.03
C GLU A 51 -1.54 -5.58 -3.20
N ALA A 52 -1.04 -4.85 -2.21
CA ALA A 52 -0.19 -5.39 -1.17
C ALA A 52 -0.84 -5.08 0.19
N ARG A 53 -1.30 -6.14 0.87
CA ARG A 53 -2.01 -6.03 2.15
C ARG A 53 -1.05 -6.26 3.30
N ASP A 54 -1.37 -5.65 4.44
CA ASP A 54 -0.73 -5.92 5.73
C ASP A 54 0.80 -5.77 5.70
N VAL A 55 1.26 -4.80 4.92
CA VAL A 55 2.65 -4.65 4.48
C VAL A 55 3.58 -4.35 5.65
N THR A 56 3.18 -3.41 6.49
CA THR A 56 3.98 -3.02 7.65
C THR A 56 3.08 -2.39 8.71
N SER A 57 3.45 -2.49 9.98
CA SER A 57 2.87 -1.72 11.08
C SER A 57 3.59 -0.38 11.30
N CYS A 58 4.75 -0.16 10.66
CA CYS A 58 5.55 1.05 10.82
C CYS A 58 5.11 2.14 9.84
N ARG A 59 4.59 3.25 10.37
CA ARG A 59 4.17 4.41 9.57
C ARG A 59 5.29 4.98 8.70
N VAL A 60 6.50 5.08 9.24
CA VAL A 60 7.65 5.67 8.52
C VAL A 60 8.03 4.81 7.32
N SER A 61 8.11 3.49 7.49
CA SER A 61 8.41 2.55 6.40
C SER A 61 7.31 2.58 5.33
N ALA A 62 6.05 2.67 5.76
CA ALA A 62 4.92 2.78 4.83
C ALA A 62 4.93 4.10 4.03
N GLU A 63 5.23 5.23 4.68
CA GLU A 63 5.36 6.53 4.02
C GLU A 63 6.58 6.61 3.08
N LYS A 64 7.68 5.93 3.39
CA LYS A 64 8.84 5.77 2.48
C LYS A 64 8.44 5.01 1.21
N LEU A 65 7.76 3.87 1.37
CA LEU A 65 7.30 3.06 0.25
C LEU A 65 6.30 3.83 -0.63
N LEU A 66 5.35 4.55 -0.02
CA LEU A 66 4.42 5.45 -0.71
C LEU A 66 5.16 6.43 -1.63
N LYS A 67 6.23 7.07 -1.12
CA LYS A 67 7.05 8.00 -1.90
C LYS A 67 7.77 7.30 -3.05
N ALA A 68 8.32 6.11 -2.83
CA ALA A 68 9.03 5.34 -3.86
C ALA A 68 8.11 4.86 -5.00
N ILE A 69 6.86 4.51 -4.69
CA ILE A 69 5.84 4.19 -5.70
C ILE A 69 5.48 5.45 -6.48
N CYS A 70 5.22 6.56 -5.79
CA CYS A 70 4.88 7.83 -6.45
C CYS A 70 6.02 8.43 -7.29
N SER A 71 7.29 8.15 -6.98
CA SER A 71 8.43 8.59 -7.79
C SER A 71 8.64 7.75 -9.05
N GLY A 72 7.85 6.69 -9.27
CA GLY A 72 8.00 5.78 -10.39
C GLY A 72 9.19 4.82 -10.26
N THR A 73 9.81 4.74 -9.09
CA THR A 73 10.91 3.81 -8.81
C THR A 73 10.39 2.37 -8.71
N VAL A 74 9.14 2.22 -8.25
CA VAL A 74 8.43 0.94 -8.20
C VAL A 74 7.39 0.88 -9.32
N THR A 75 7.51 -0.11 -10.20
CA THR A 75 6.45 -0.39 -11.16
C THR A 75 5.24 -0.96 -10.41
N PRO A 76 4.04 -0.37 -10.54
CA PRO A 76 2.93 -0.76 -9.67
C PRO A 76 2.41 -2.18 -9.85
N THR A 77 2.57 -2.77 -11.04
CA THR A 77 2.26 -4.20 -11.29
C THR A 77 3.18 -5.15 -10.52
N CYS A 78 4.42 -4.73 -10.26
CA CYS A 78 5.39 -5.52 -9.51
C CYS A 78 5.28 -5.31 -7.99
N LEU A 79 4.42 -4.38 -7.54
CA LEU A 79 4.27 -4.02 -6.13
C LEU A 79 4.17 -5.24 -5.19
N PRO A 80 3.29 -6.23 -5.40
CA PRO A 80 3.21 -7.38 -4.49
C PRO A 80 4.47 -8.25 -4.47
N TYR A 81 5.32 -8.19 -5.49
CA TYR A 81 6.52 -9.03 -5.61
C TYR A 81 7.78 -8.40 -5.03
N ILE A 82 7.83 -7.07 -4.91
CA ILE A 82 9.04 -6.35 -4.48
C ILE A 82 8.90 -5.72 -3.10
N ILE A 83 7.71 -5.80 -2.50
CA ILE A 83 7.41 -5.04 -1.30
C ILE A 83 8.20 -5.52 -0.08
N GLU A 84 8.48 -6.81 -0.02
CA GLU A 84 9.27 -7.41 1.07
C GLU A 84 10.73 -6.94 1.00
N ASP A 85 11.33 -6.90 -0.20
CA ASP A 85 12.68 -6.36 -0.40
C ASP A 85 12.79 -4.88 0.02
N TYR A 86 11.80 -4.06 -0.37
CA TYR A 86 11.76 -2.64 0.02
C TYR A 86 11.64 -2.42 1.53
N LEU A 87 10.93 -3.32 2.24
CA LEU A 87 10.82 -3.23 3.69
C LEU A 87 12.08 -3.71 4.41
N ALA A 88 12.80 -4.67 3.85
CA ALA A 88 14.05 -5.16 4.41
C ALA A 88 15.17 -4.09 4.38
N GLU A 89 15.11 -3.17 3.42
CA GLU A 89 16.05 -2.05 3.28
C GLU A 89 15.64 -0.76 4.04
N ALA A 90 14.44 -0.71 4.64
CA ALA A 90 13.82 0.52 5.18
C ALA A 90 14.10 0.81 6.66
#